data_AF-A0A0S4KNK7-F1
#
_entry.id   AF-A0A0S4KNK7-F1
#
_cell.length_a   1.000
_cell.length_b   1.000
_cell.length_c   1.000
_cell.angle_alpha   90.00
_cell.angle_beta   90.00
_cell.angle_gamma   90.00
#
_symmetry.space_group_name_H-M   'P 1'
#
loop_
_entity.id
_entity.type
_entity.pdbx_description
1 polymer ?
#
loop_
_entity_poly.entity_id
_entity_poly.type
_entity_poly.pdbx_seq_one_letter_code
_entity_poly.pdbx_strand_id
1 'polypeptide(L)' 'MGKVHGSLARAGKVKNQTPKVAKQEKSKNPRGRALKRLKYNR' A
#
# COMPACT_ATOMS: atom_id res chain seq x y z
N MET A 1 -11.98 31.17 -11.87
CA MET A 1 -10.70 30.66 -12.38
C MET A 1 -9.57 31.20 -11.50
N GLY A 2 -9.28 30.52 -10.39
CA GLY A 2 -8.23 30.95 -9.47
C GLY A 2 -6.85 30.66 -10.06
N LYS A 3 -5.89 31.58 -9.86
CA LYS A 3 -4.47 31.33 -10.19
C LYS A 3 -4.02 30.07 -9.45
N VAL A 4 -3.66 29.02 -10.19
CA VAL A 4 -3.18 27.76 -9.62
C VAL A 4 -1.71 27.91 -9.33
N HIS A 5 -1.36 28.26 -8.09
CA HIS A 5 0.02 28.36 -7.65
C HIS A 5 0.54 26.97 -7.26
N GLY A 6 1.35 26.37 -8.12
CA GLY A 6 2.05 25.12 -7.85
C GLY A 6 2.77 24.59 -9.09
N SER A 7 4.05 24.27 -8.96
CA SER A 7 4.81 23.63 -10.04
C SER A 7 4.68 22.10 -9.96
N LEU A 8 4.59 21.45 -11.12
CA LEU A 8 4.54 19.98 -11.24
C LEU A 8 5.90 19.30 -11.01
N ALA A 9 6.97 20.08 -10.81
CA ALA A 9 8.34 19.60 -10.70
C ALA A 9 8.59 18.61 -9.54
N ARG A 10 7.70 18.56 -8.53
CA ARG A 10 7.82 17.68 -7.37
C ARG A 10 7.02 16.37 -7.49
N ALA A 11 6.36 16.12 -8.61
CA ALA A 11 5.59 14.91 -8.82
C ALA A 11 6.48 13.67 -8.68
N GLY A 12 6.11 12.75 -7.79
CA GLY A 12 6.81 11.48 -7.60
C GLY A 12 8.11 11.52 -6.79
N LYS A 13 8.56 12.69 -6.29
CA LYS A 13 9.81 12.85 -5.53
C LYS A 13 10.01 11.76 -4.47
N VAL A 14 8.99 11.55 -3.62
CA VAL A 14 9.11 10.64 -2.46
C VAL A 14 9.13 9.18 -2.89
N LYS A 15 8.30 8.78 -3.86
CA LYS A 15 8.22 7.38 -4.32
C LYS A 15 9.49 6.94 -5.05
N ASN A 16 10.17 7.88 -5.73
CA ASN A 16 11.40 7.62 -6.46
C ASN A 16 12.63 7.66 -5.54
N GLN A 17 12.57 8.39 -4.43
CA GLN A 17 13.66 8.48 -3.46
C GLN A 17 13.75 7.21 -2.59
N THR A 18 12.63 6.54 -2.31
CA THR A 18 12.64 5.37 -1.43
C THR A 18 13.18 4.12 -2.13
N PRO A 19 13.97 3.27 -1.43
CA PRO A 19 14.46 2.02 -2.00
C PRO A 19 13.28 1.09 -2.30
N LYS A 20 13.31 0.42 -3.46
CA LYS A 20 12.25 -0.49 -3.88
C LYS A 20 12.47 -1.87 -3.26
N VAL A 21 11.70 -2.18 -2.23
CA VAL A 21 11.73 -3.49 -1.57
C VAL A 21 10.68 -4.42 -2.20
N ALA A 22 11.10 -5.61 -2.61
CA ALA A 22 10.19 -6.64 -3.10
C ALA A 22 9.29 -7.16 -1.98
N LYS A 23 8.07 -7.58 -2.32
CA LYS A 23 7.18 -8.23 -1.34
C LYS A 23 7.74 -9.60 -1.00
N GLN A 24 7.79 -9.91 0.30
CA GLN A 24 8.13 -11.25 0.77
C GLN A 24 7.02 -12.25 0.42
N GLU A 25 7.41 -13.48 0.12
CA GLU A 25 6.47 -14.59 -0.02
C GLU A 25 5.89 -14.96 1.34
N LYS A 26 4.57 -15.10 1.40
CA LYS A 26 3.85 -15.47 2.61
C LYS A 26 2.80 -16.50 2.28
N SER A 27 2.55 -17.41 3.23
CA SER A 27 1.50 -18.40 3.09
C SER A 27 0.14 -17.72 2.88
N LYS A 28 -0.70 -18.38 2.07
CA LYS A 28 -2.01 -17.85 1.77
C LYS A 28 -2.91 -17.98 3.00
N ASN A 29 -3.39 -16.85 3.51
CA ASN A 29 -4.44 -16.85 4.51
C ASN A 29 -5.72 -17.48 3.93
N PRO A 30 -6.46 -18.28 4.72
CA PRO A 30 -7.76 -18.76 4.29
C PRO A 30 -8.70 -17.58 4.04
N ARG A 31 -9.75 -17.81 3.25
CA ARG A 31 -10.73 -16.79 2.86
C ARG A 31 -12.10 -17.11 3.47
N GLY A 32 -12.98 -16.11 3.53
CA GLY A 32 -14.37 -16.28 3.96
C GLY A 32 -14.54 -16.76 5.41
N ARG A 33 -15.38 -17.78 5.61
CA ARG A 33 -15.74 -18.31 6.94
C ARG A 33 -14.53 -18.85 7.71
N ALA A 34 -13.60 -19.53 7.04
CA ALA A 34 -12.40 -20.06 7.67
C ALA A 34 -11.52 -18.94 8.26
N LEU A 35 -11.40 -17.79 7.57
CA LEU A 35 -10.69 -16.63 8.10
C LEU A 35 -11.40 -16.02 9.32
N LYS A 36 -12.74 -15.91 9.27
CA LYS A 36 -13.53 -15.40 10.40
C LYS A 36 -13.38 -16.28 11.64
N ARG A 37 -13.38 -17.61 11.48
CA ARG A 37 -13.13 -18.55 12.58
C ARG A 37 -11.73 -18.37 13.16
N LEU A 38 -10.69 -18.27 12.32
CA LEU A 38 -9.32 -18.03 12.79
C LEU A 38 -9.18 -16.70 13.51
N LYS A 39 -9.86 -15.63 13.07
CA LYS A 39 -9.81 -14.32 13.73
C LYS A 39 -10.54 -14.27 15.08
N TYR A 40 -11.61 -15.05 15.24
CA TYR A 40 -12.38 -15.08 16.49
C TYR A 40 -11.75 -16.00 17.53
N ASN A 41 -11.17 -17.12 17.10
CA ASN A 41 -10.53 -18.11 17.98
C ASN A 41 -9.08 -17.76 18.32
N ARG A 42 -8.51 -16.73 17.70
CA ARG A 42 -7.16 -16.24 17.95
C ARG A 42 -7.24 -15.02 18.85
#